data_AF-A0A953IWH4-F1
#
_entry.id   AF-A0A953IWH4-F1
#
_cell.length_a   1.000
_cell.length_b   1.000
_cell.length_c   1.000
_cell.angle_alpha   90.00
_cell.angle_beta   90.00
_cell.angle_gamma   90.00
#
_symmetry.space_group_name_H-M   'P 1'
#
loop_
_entity.id
_entity.type
_entity.pdbx_description
1 polymer ?
#
loop_
_entity_poly.entity_id
_entity_poly.type
_entity_poly.pdbx_seq_one_letter_code
_entity_poly.pdbx_strand_id
1 'polypeptide(L)'
;MSILTKLKQPSALIMIAANLLPLIGVLFWGWDVFLLLVLYWFETAIMGFWIIVATLIDPHQTIGPTAKQTSRTFLVLFLTAHAGIFMGVHFMFLWALFSGDWANAVRDPIDFARVIVIGSGLWIPLIALFISRGVSTLLRLLN
;
A
#
# COMPACT_ATOMS: atom_id res chain seq x y z
N MET A 1 26.27 -19.28 -9.29
CA MET A 1 24.82 -19.54 -9.39
C MET A 1 24.33 -18.96 -10.71
N SER A 2 23.70 -19.73 -11.59
CA SER A 2 23.28 -19.24 -12.92
C SER A 2 22.02 -18.36 -12.81
N ILE A 3 21.82 -17.43 -13.75
CA ILE A 3 20.62 -16.56 -13.78
C ILE A 3 19.33 -17.40 -13.79
N LEU A 4 19.33 -18.51 -14.53
CA LEU A 4 18.21 -19.45 -14.61
C LEU A 4 17.86 -20.10 -13.26
N THR A 5 18.84 -20.30 -12.36
CA THR A 5 18.56 -20.83 -11.02
C THR A 5 17.91 -19.77 -10.12
N LYS A 6 18.25 -18.49 -10.29
CA LYS A 6 17.61 -17.38 -9.56
C LYS A 6 16.16 -17.15 -10.00
N LEU A 7 15.87 -17.27 -11.30
CA LEU A 7 14.51 -17.08 -11.83
C LEU A 7 13.50 -18.13 -11.35
N LYS A 8 13.96 -19.33 -10.97
CA LYS A 8 13.10 -20.38 -10.41
C LYS A 8 12.82 -20.22 -8.92
N GLN A 9 13.42 -19.23 -8.25
CA GLN A 9 13.17 -19.00 -6.83
C GLN A 9 11.75 -18.42 -6.64
N PRO A 10 10.98 -18.90 -5.65
CA PRO A 10 9.63 -18.40 -5.39
C PRO A 10 9.57 -16.87 -5.24
N SER A 11 10.57 -16.27 -4.58
CA SER A 11 10.67 -14.82 -4.41
C SER A 11 10.83 -14.06 -5.73
N ALA A 12 11.61 -14.59 -6.68
CA ALA A 12 11.78 -13.99 -8.00
C ALA A 12 10.48 -14.07 -8.82
N LEU A 13 9.79 -15.22 -8.77
CA LEU A 13 8.50 -15.40 -9.46
C LEU A 13 7.42 -14.46 -8.91
N ILE A 14 7.35 -14.31 -7.57
CA ILE A 14 6.43 -13.37 -6.92
C ILE A 14 6.76 -11.92 -7.34
N MET A 15 8.05 -11.56 -7.39
CA MET A 15 8.47 -10.22 -7.81
C MET A 15 8.08 -9.95 -9.27
N ILE A 16 8.28 -10.91 -10.17
CA ILE A 16 7.86 -10.78 -11.57
C ILE A 16 6.33 -10.62 -11.64
N ALA A 17 5.57 -11.47 -10.95
CA ALA A 17 4.12 -11.39 -10.94
C ALA A 17 3.61 -10.04 -10.40
N ALA A 18 4.22 -9.51 -9.32
CA ALA A 18 3.86 -8.23 -8.75
C ALA A 18 4.09 -7.06 -9.73
N ASN A 19 5.16 -7.11 -10.54
CA ASN A 19 5.44 -6.09 -11.55
C ASN A 19 4.56 -6.22 -12.80
N LEU A 20 4.07 -7.42 -13.12
CA LEU A 20 3.15 -7.62 -14.24
C LEU A 20 1.72 -7.18 -13.92
N LEU A 21 1.34 -7.12 -12.66
CA LEU A 21 -0.02 -6.78 -12.23
C LEU A 21 -0.47 -5.38 -12.72
N PRO A 22 0.31 -4.29 -12.54
CA PRO A 22 0.00 -2.99 -13.16
C PRO A 22 -0.17 -3.06 -14.67
N LEU A 23 0.69 -3.81 -15.35
CA LEU A 23 0.63 -3.96 -16.81
C LEU A 23 -0.66 -4.66 -17.26
N ILE A 24 -1.07 -5.70 -16.54
CA ILE A 24 -2.35 -6.38 -16.76
C ILE A 24 -3.51 -5.40 -16.55
N GLY A 25 -3.46 -4.58 -15.51
CA GLY A 25 -4.46 -3.54 -15.25
C GLY A 25 -4.59 -2.54 -16.40
N VAL A 26 -3.47 -2.08 -16.97
CA VAL A 26 -3.48 -1.20 -18.15
C VAL A 26 -4.07 -1.91 -19.38
N LEU A 27 -3.62 -3.14 -19.66
CA LEU A 27 -4.00 -3.87 -20.89
C LEU A 27 -5.44 -4.39 -20.89
N PHE A 28 -5.97 -4.79 -19.74
CA PHE A 28 -7.26 -5.49 -19.64
C PHE A 28 -8.33 -4.73 -18.86
N TRP A 29 -7.95 -3.85 -17.93
CA TRP A 29 -8.87 -3.02 -17.14
C TRP A 29 -8.87 -1.54 -17.53
N GLY A 30 -8.06 -1.15 -18.52
CA GLY A 30 -7.97 0.23 -18.98
C GLY A 30 -7.42 1.18 -17.92
N TRP A 31 -6.57 0.68 -17.01
CA TRP A 31 -5.96 1.56 -16.02
C TRP A 31 -5.13 2.63 -16.69
N ASP A 32 -5.38 3.87 -16.30
CA ASP A 32 -4.56 5.01 -16.67
C ASP A 32 -3.51 5.31 -15.59
N VAL A 33 -2.71 6.35 -15.84
CA VAL A 33 -1.66 6.78 -14.91
C VAL A 33 -2.24 7.13 -13.54
N PHE A 34 -3.44 7.74 -13.49
CA PHE A 34 -4.06 8.13 -12.23
C PHE A 34 -4.44 6.92 -11.38
N LEU A 35 -5.07 5.90 -11.97
CA LEU A 35 -5.41 4.66 -11.28
C LEU A 35 -4.17 3.92 -10.76
N LEU A 36 -3.08 3.92 -11.53
CA LEU A 36 -1.80 3.37 -11.07
C LEU A 36 -1.24 4.14 -9.87
N LEU A 37 -1.27 5.48 -9.92
CA LEU A 37 -0.83 6.32 -8.81
C LEU A 37 -1.67 6.09 -7.55
N VAL A 38 -3.00 5.96 -7.69
CA VAL A 38 -3.91 5.64 -6.59
C VAL A 38 -3.62 4.24 -6.03
N LEU A 39 -3.33 3.25 -6.87
CA LEU A 39 -2.94 1.91 -6.42
C LEU A 39 -1.68 1.97 -5.54
N TYR A 40 -0.63 2.64 -6.00
CA TYR A 40 0.62 2.78 -5.23
C TYR A 40 0.46 3.64 -3.98
N TRP A 41 -0.43 4.64 -4.03
CA TRP A 41 -0.81 5.40 -2.85
C TRP A 41 -1.45 4.52 -1.79
N PHE A 42 -2.42 3.68 -2.19
CA PHE A 42 -3.01 2.70 -1.28
C PHE A 42 -1.99 1.67 -0.78
N GLU A 43 -1.07 1.21 -1.62
CA GLU A 43 0.00 0.30 -1.19
C GLU A 43 0.81 0.91 -0.04
N THR A 44 1.14 2.19 -0.15
CA THR A 44 1.81 2.95 0.92
C THR A 44 0.93 3.06 2.17
N ALA A 45 -0.38 3.29 2.01
CA ALA A 45 -1.33 3.33 3.12
C ALA A 45 -1.41 1.99 3.86
N ILE A 46 -1.47 0.88 3.12
CA ILE A 46 -1.50 -0.49 3.64
C ILE A 46 -0.21 -0.78 4.41
N MET A 47 0.95 -0.39 3.87
CA MET A 47 2.22 -0.53 4.58
C MET A 47 2.22 0.27 5.89
N GLY A 48 1.76 1.53 5.86
CA GLY A 48 1.64 2.38 7.04
C GLY A 48 0.72 1.78 8.12
N PHE A 49 -0.45 1.26 7.70
CA PHE A 49 -1.38 0.55 8.59
C PHE A 49 -0.70 -0.62 9.31
N TRP A 50 0.00 -1.49 8.58
CA TRP A 50 0.67 -2.64 9.18
C TRP A 50 1.85 -2.25 10.07
N ILE A 51 2.55 -1.15 9.78
CA ILE A 51 3.60 -0.62 10.67
C ILE A 51 2.98 -0.12 11.98
N ILE A 52 1.82 0.55 11.94
CA ILE A 52 1.09 1.00 13.13
C ILE A 52 0.66 -0.22 13.97
N VAL A 53 0.07 -1.24 13.34
CA VAL A 53 -0.32 -2.49 14.01
C VAL A 53 0.89 -3.19 14.64
N ALA A 54 1.99 -3.32 13.90
CA ALA A 54 3.21 -3.95 14.41
C ALA A 54 3.81 -3.16 15.59
N THR A 55 3.79 -1.83 15.52
CA THR A 55 4.25 -0.95 16.60
C THR A 55 3.37 -1.05 17.85
N LEU A 56 2.06 -1.28 17.69
CA LEU A 56 1.15 -1.54 18.81
C LEU A 56 1.45 -2.87 19.52
N ILE A 57 1.87 -3.89 18.76
CA ILE A 57 2.19 -5.23 19.26
C ILE A 57 3.58 -5.23 19.91
N ASP A 58 4.61 -4.97 19.10
CA ASP A 58 6.02 -4.91 19.52
C ASP A 58 6.74 -3.71 18.87
N PRO A 59 6.82 -2.56 19.57
CA PRO A 59 7.52 -1.40 19.06
C PRO A 59 9.04 -1.60 19.00
N HIS A 60 9.63 -2.51 19.80
CA HIS A 60 11.08 -2.74 19.80
C HIS A 60 11.53 -3.49 18.55
N GLN A 61 10.77 -4.51 18.15
CA GLN A 61 11.05 -5.26 16.93
C GLN A 61 10.75 -4.44 15.67
N THR A 62 9.76 -3.53 15.73
CA THR A 62 9.30 -2.76 14.57
C THR A 62 10.09 -1.47 14.32
N ILE A 63 10.27 -0.64 15.36
CA ILE A 63 10.92 0.68 15.25
C ILE A 63 12.40 0.60 15.61
N GLY A 64 12.79 -0.41 16.39
CA GLY A 64 14.16 -0.67 16.79
C GLY A 64 14.43 -0.39 18.29
N PRO A 65 15.70 -0.54 18.72
CA PRO A 65 16.07 -0.49 20.14
C PRO A 65 15.73 0.85 20.84
N THR A 66 15.73 1.94 20.09
CA THR A 66 15.42 3.30 20.59
C THR A 66 13.98 3.43 21.08
N ALA A 67 13.06 2.56 20.63
CA ALA A 67 11.68 2.55 21.10
C ALA A 67 11.54 2.22 22.61
N LYS A 68 12.58 1.66 23.27
CA LYS A 68 12.59 1.45 24.74
C LYS A 68 12.43 2.73 25.54
N GLN A 69 12.85 3.86 24.99
CA GLN A 69 12.88 5.14 25.68
C GLN A 69 11.63 5.99 25.39
N THR A 70 10.72 5.51 24.54
CA THR A 70 9.56 6.26 24.09
C THR A 70 8.27 5.51 24.41
N SER A 71 7.25 6.24 24.88
CA SER A 71 5.93 5.65 25.12
C SER A 71 5.34 5.06 23.82
N ARG A 72 4.82 3.83 23.92
CA ARG A 72 4.13 3.14 22.81
C ARG A 72 2.98 3.99 22.26
N THR A 73 2.19 4.60 23.13
CA THR A 73 1.07 5.47 22.75
C THR A 73 1.55 6.67 21.95
N PHE A 74 2.64 7.30 22.38
CA PHE A 74 3.22 8.42 21.64
C PHE A 74 3.69 7.98 20.25
N LEU A 75 4.41 6.86 20.14
CA LEU A 75 4.90 6.36 18.85
C LEU A 75 3.75 6.11 17.87
N VAL A 76 2.67 5.47 18.32
CA VAL A 76 1.51 5.16 17.48
C VAL A 76 0.78 6.42 17.06
N LEU A 77 0.51 7.35 17.99
CA LEU A 77 -0.14 8.63 17.67
C LEU A 77 0.71 9.48 16.73
N PHE A 78 2.02 9.59 17.02
CA PHE A 78 2.97 10.31 16.18
C PHE A 78 2.98 9.72 14.77
N LEU A 79 3.14 8.41 14.63
CA LEU A 79 3.20 7.73 13.34
C LEU A 79 1.89 7.88 12.58
N THR A 80 0.74 7.75 13.26
CA THR A 80 -0.58 7.90 12.65
C THR A 80 -0.79 9.32 12.14
N ALA A 81 -0.48 10.33 12.96
CA ALA A 81 -0.61 11.73 12.58
C ALA A 81 0.35 12.12 11.44
N HIS A 82 1.64 11.74 11.56
CA HIS A 82 2.65 12.08 10.56
C HIS A 82 2.39 11.37 9.23
N ALA A 83 2.13 10.06 9.27
CA ALA A 83 1.78 9.30 8.06
C ALA A 83 0.46 9.81 7.47
N GLY A 84 -0.55 10.10 8.29
CA GLY A 84 -1.83 10.65 7.85
C GLY A 84 -1.68 11.98 7.11
N ILE A 85 -0.89 12.91 7.66
CA ILE A 85 -0.60 14.21 7.00
C ILE A 85 0.13 13.99 5.68
N PHE A 86 1.18 13.16 5.67
CA PHE A 86 1.91 12.85 4.44
C PHE A 86 0.99 12.22 3.38
N MET A 87 0.19 11.23 3.76
CA MET A 87 -0.72 10.53 2.86
C MET A 87 -1.81 11.45 2.31
N GLY A 88 -2.38 12.31 3.16
CA GLY A 88 -3.37 13.29 2.75
C GLY A 88 -2.81 14.33 1.78
N VAL A 89 -1.66 14.93 2.11
CA VAL A 89 -0.99 15.90 1.22
C VAL A 89 -0.56 15.25 -0.09
N HIS A 90 -0.01 14.05 -0.03
CA HIS A 90 0.37 13.31 -1.23
C HIS A 90 -0.85 13.02 -2.11
N PHE A 91 -1.97 12.56 -1.53
CA PHE A 91 -3.20 12.33 -2.27
C PHE A 91 -3.72 13.61 -2.92
N MET A 92 -3.66 14.75 -2.23
CA MET A 92 -4.03 16.04 -2.80
C MET A 92 -3.20 16.37 -4.06
N PHE A 93 -1.91 16.06 -4.07
CA PHE A 93 -1.08 16.23 -5.28
C PHE A 93 -1.45 15.26 -6.40
N LEU A 94 -1.67 13.99 -6.08
CA LEU A 94 -2.11 13.01 -7.08
C LEU A 94 -3.43 13.44 -7.72
N TRP A 95 -4.37 13.89 -6.89
CA TRP A 95 -5.66 14.39 -7.34
C TRP A 95 -5.51 15.64 -8.22
N ALA A 96 -4.85 16.68 -7.71
CA ALA A 96 -4.75 17.96 -8.40
C ALA A 96 -4.00 17.89 -9.74
N LEU A 97 -3.01 16.99 -9.86
CA LEU A 97 -2.14 16.90 -11.03
C LEU A 97 -2.58 15.83 -12.04
N PHE A 98 -3.21 14.74 -11.59
CA PHE A 98 -3.43 13.56 -12.43
C PHE A 98 -4.89 13.08 -12.53
N SER A 99 -5.83 13.62 -11.73
CA SER A 99 -7.22 13.10 -11.71
C SER A 99 -7.94 13.17 -13.08
N GLY A 100 -7.63 14.15 -13.93
CA GLY A 100 -8.19 14.24 -15.28
C GLY A 100 -9.72 14.09 -15.30
N ASP A 101 -10.23 13.20 -16.15
CA ASP A 101 -11.66 12.93 -16.29
C ASP A 101 -12.31 12.34 -15.02
N TRP A 102 -11.53 11.68 -14.15
CA TRP A 102 -12.04 11.12 -12.89
C TRP A 102 -12.60 12.19 -11.95
N ALA A 103 -12.09 13.43 -12.03
CA ALA A 103 -12.60 14.54 -11.22
C ALA A 103 -14.08 14.86 -11.50
N ASN A 104 -14.57 14.54 -12.71
CA ASN A 104 -15.98 14.72 -13.06
C ASN A 104 -16.87 13.59 -12.55
N ALA A 105 -16.29 12.38 -12.41
CA ALA A 105 -16.99 11.17 -12.00
C ALA A 105 -17.07 10.99 -10.48
N VAL A 106 -16.18 11.65 -9.72
CA VAL A 106 -16.07 11.48 -8.27
C VAL A 106 -16.39 12.78 -7.56
N ARG A 107 -17.53 12.82 -6.86
CA ARG A 107 -17.99 14.02 -6.15
C ARG A 107 -17.82 13.92 -4.64
N ASP A 108 -17.76 12.70 -4.13
CA ASP A 108 -17.63 12.42 -2.71
C ASP A 108 -16.80 11.14 -2.46
N PRO A 109 -16.46 10.84 -1.20
CA PRO A 109 -15.69 9.64 -0.87
C PRO A 109 -16.38 8.32 -1.21
N ILE A 110 -17.71 8.29 -1.29
CA ILE A 110 -18.47 7.09 -1.63
C ILE A 110 -18.32 6.81 -3.13
N ASP A 111 -18.42 7.85 -3.97
CA ASP A 111 -18.14 7.76 -5.40
C ASP A 111 -16.70 7.32 -5.65
N PHE A 112 -15.74 7.84 -4.88
CA PHE A 112 -14.34 7.40 -4.97
C PHE A 112 -14.23 5.88 -4.75
N ALA A 113 -14.84 5.35 -3.69
CA ALA A 113 -14.82 3.92 -3.42
C ALA A 113 -15.54 3.11 -4.52
N ARG A 114 -16.71 3.56 -4.96
CA ARG A 114 -17.52 2.84 -5.96
C ARG A 114 -16.91 2.86 -7.34
N VAL A 115 -16.45 4.01 -7.80
CA VAL A 115 -16.00 4.24 -9.18
C VAL A 115 -14.52 3.87 -9.32
N ILE A 116 -13.66 4.40 -8.45
CA ILE A 116 -12.22 4.16 -8.53
C ILE A 116 -11.89 2.80 -7.92
N VAL A 117 -12.27 2.50 -6.68
CA VAL A 117 -11.80 1.26 -6.04
C VAL A 117 -12.49 0.02 -6.59
N ILE A 118 -13.82 0.03 -6.66
CA ILE A 118 -14.63 -1.11 -7.10
C ILE A 118 -14.74 -1.14 -8.62
N GLY A 119 -15.16 -0.03 -9.24
CA GLY A 119 -15.46 0.06 -10.67
C GLY A 119 -14.26 -0.19 -11.57
N SER A 120 -13.06 0.26 -11.20
CA SER A 120 -11.84 -0.03 -11.95
C SER A 120 -11.15 -1.35 -11.55
N GLY A 121 -11.70 -2.08 -10.58
CA GLY A 121 -11.15 -3.37 -10.14
C GLY A 121 -9.95 -3.31 -9.20
N LEU A 122 -9.56 -2.12 -8.72
CA LEU A 122 -8.44 -1.95 -7.78
C LEU A 122 -8.62 -2.72 -6.46
N TRP A 123 -9.85 -3.04 -6.05
CA TRP A 123 -10.09 -3.83 -4.84
C TRP A 123 -9.38 -5.20 -4.87
N ILE A 124 -9.21 -5.82 -6.05
CA ILE A 124 -8.55 -7.12 -6.21
C ILE A 124 -7.07 -7.07 -5.77
N PRO A 125 -6.21 -6.24 -6.39
CA PRO A 125 -4.82 -6.12 -5.96
C PRO A 125 -4.72 -5.57 -4.54
N LEU A 126 -5.63 -4.69 -4.10
CA LEU A 126 -5.60 -4.14 -2.74
C LEU A 126 -5.83 -5.20 -1.66
N ILE A 127 -6.78 -6.11 -1.85
CA ILE A 127 -6.97 -7.24 -0.92
C ILE A 127 -5.74 -8.14 -0.92
N ALA A 128 -5.19 -8.47 -2.10
CA ALA A 128 -4.00 -9.30 -2.21
C ALA A 128 -2.80 -8.68 -1.49
N LEU A 129 -2.57 -7.37 -1.68
CA LEU A 129 -1.52 -6.60 -1.01
C LEU A 129 -1.75 -6.55 0.51
N PHE A 130 -2.98 -6.29 0.95
CA PHE A 130 -3.31 -6.21 2.37
C PHE A 130 -3.04 -7.53 3.09
N ILE A 131 -3.48 -8.65 2.51
CA ILE A 131 -3.25 -10.00 3.05
C ILE A 131 -1.76 -10.34 3.02
N SER A 132 -1.09 -10.15 1.88
CA SER A 132 0.34 -10.46 1.73
C SER A 132 1.18 -9.70 2.75
N ARG A 133 0.91 -8.39 2.90
CA ARG A 133 1.62 -7.56 3.87
C ARG A 133 1.31 -7.98 5.30
N GLY A 134 0.04 -8.23 5.61
CA GLY A 134 -0.39 -8.68 6.94
C GLY A 134 0.27 -9.97 7.38
N VAL A 135 0.21 -11.01 6.55
CA VAL A 135 0.88 -12.29 6.81
C VAL A 135 2.38 -12.08 7.01
N SER A 136 3.03 -11.29 6.14
CA SER A 136 4.47 -11.03 6.27
C SER A 136 4.84 -10.30 7.56
N THR A 137 4.00 -9.38 8.02
CA THR A 137 4.21 -8.63 9.26
C THR A 137 3.99 -9.52 10.48
N LEU A 138 2.89 -10.28 10.51
CA LEU A 138 2.58 -11.18 11.62
C LEU A 138 3.65 -12.28 11.76
N LEU A 139 4.11 -12.87 10.66
CA LEU A 139 5.20 -13.85 10.70
C LEU A 139 6.50 -13.26 11.24
N ARG A 140 6.81 -11.99 10.95
CA ARG A 140 7.98 -11.33 11.53
C ARG A 140 7.81 -11.14 13.03
N LEU A 141 6.62 -10.78 13.50
CA LEU A 141 6.35 -10.56 14.93
C LEU A 141 6.37 -11.85 15.77
N LEU A 142 6.22 -13.01 15.12
CA LEU A 142 6.23 -14.31 15.78
C LEU A 142 7.63 -14.95 15.87
N ASN A 143 8.59 -14.46 15.08
CA ASN A 143 9.97 -14.96 15.03
C ASN A 143 10.92 -14.00 15.76
#